data_AF-A0A2V9U4W0-F1
#
_entry.id   AF-A0A2V9U4W0-F1
#
_cell.length_a   1.000
_cell.length_b   1.000
_cell.length_c   1.000
_cell.angle_alpha   90.00
_cell.angle_beta   90.00
_cell.angle_gamma   90.00
#
_symmetry.space_group_name_H-M   'P 1'
#
loop_
_entity.id
_entity.type
_entity.pdbx_description
1 polymer ?
#
loop_
_entity_poly.entity_id
_entity_poly.type
_entity_poly.pdbx_seq_one_letter_code
_entity_poly.pdbx_strand_id
1 'polypeptide(L)'
;MMWRLDTLPLLLVVLTSVNSVHAETAAFDLSGPRIDVRGTRGDKTLPISQVPNLQPGDRIWLHPDLPEDQSAHYLLIAVFFRGSTNPPPDNWFTKAETWKKRAREEGIIITVPQGAQQVLLFLAPETGGDFSTLRSTVQGKPGAFVRASQDLNQASLDRSRLDQYITAVKQTSDSDPKALHERSVLLARSLAIKLDPQCFDKPVEQQTSCLTQHTDQLVLDDGHSQSMVAALTSGTSSDLIGQLSNTRLAGGGYYSPYVGAIVDLARIMGSLHTATYQYIPALALPKHHQLNLKLNNPPSFRKPKSVLVVALPAVEPMQLPPLRAVDSNQAFCLQRPALVLPVEGAPLVFSTALAHDFAMRVQSENGSTVELPALADAARGGFVIDPHVVQVSQLAARSKGKLHGFWGYQSFAGPDFDLQSAHSAKWSVAAADQSALIIGREDTLQVQSDSATCVEDVILRDQQGRQIRANWKLPKPDQLEIKVPLQDGTAGPATLLIKQYGMTKPDEITLRVYSEAAHLERFAINAGDQEGVLTGTRLDEVASLDLKGIHFLPVALSRANQTALIGSECVSNRYAARTEANSFG
;
A
#
# COMPACT_ATOMS: atom_id res chain seq x y z
N MET A 1 -85.21 -15.34 -18.65
CA MET A 1 -85.25 -15.11 -20.12
C MET A 1 -84.27 -13.98 -20.43
N MET A 2 -83.56 -14.03 -21.56
CA MET A 2 -82.66 -12.98 -22.11
C MET A 2 -83.35 -11.59 -22.13
N TRP A 3 -82.74 -10.40 -22.14
CA TRP A 3 -81.35 -9.85 -22.27
C TRP A 3 -81.40 -8.38 -21.70
N ARG A 4 -80.36 -7.51 -21.61
CA ARG A 4 -78.94 -7.46 -22.07
C ARG A 4 -78.07 -6.56 -21.13
N LEU A 5 -76.90 -6.14 -21.64
CA LEU A 5 -75.90 -5.19 -21.14
C LEU A 5 -76.25 -3.71 -21.40
N ASP A 6 -75.72 -2.77 -20.58
CA ASP A 6 -74.68 -1.77 -20.96
C ASP A 6 -74.49 -0.69 -19.85
N THR A 7 -73.40 -0.74 -19.07
CA THR A 7 -72.10 -0.01 -19.19
C THR A 7 -72.03 1.40 -18.56
N LEU A 8 -71.40 1.49 -17.36
CA LEU A 8 -70.68 2.69 -16.89
C LEU A 8 -69.68 2.32 -15.77
N PRO A 9 -68.35 2.38 -15.98
CA PRO A 9 -67.36 2.13 -14.92
C PRO A 9 -66.87 3.44 -14.29
N LEU A 10 -67.14 3.62 -12.99
CA LEU A 10 -66.53 4.67 -12.19
C LEU A 10 -65.24 4.16 -11.52
N LEU A 11 -64.12 4.71 -11.96
CA LEU A 11 -62.89 4.99 -11.21
C LEU A 11 -62.53 4.08 -10.00
N LEU A 12 -61.53 3.21 -10.18
CA LEU A 12 -60.60 2.87 -9.09
C LEU A 12 -59.19 2.58 -9.62
N VAL A 13 -58.39 3.63 -9.78
CA VAL A 13 -56.93 3.48 -10.01
C VAL A 13 -56.30 3.07 -8.69
N VAL A 14 -56.19 1.77 -8.46
CA VAL A 14 -55.35 1.23 -7.39
C VAL A 14 -53.91 1.41 -7.85
N LEU A 15 -53.23 2.43 -7.30
CA LEU A 15 -51.77 2.47 -7.35
C LEU A 15 -51.25 1.25 -6.59
N THR A 16 -50.86 0.21 -7.32
CA THR A 16 -49.96 -0.80 -6.79
C THR A 16 -48.60 -0.14 -6.58
N SER A 17 -48.42 0.44 -5.39
CA SER A 17 -47.13 0.72 -4.83
C SER A 17 -46.38 -0.60 -4.70
N VAL A 18 -45.65 -0.94 -5.76
CA VAL A 18 -44.62 -1.96 -5.72
C VAL A 18 -43.54 -1.43 -4.79
N ASN A 19 -43.73 -1.70 -3.50
CA ASN A 19 -42.64 -1.72 -2.55
C ASN A 19 -41.69 -2.82 -3.04
N SER A 20 -40.77 -2.43 -3.92
CA SER A 20 -39.52 -3.14 -4.14
C SER A 20 -38.77 -3.08 -2.81
N VAL A 21 -39.16 -3.97 -1.89
CA VAL A 21 -38.36 -4.34 -0.73
C VAL A 21 -37.01 -4.71 -1.32
N HIS A 22 -36.05 -3.81 -1.18
CA HIS A 22 -34.67 -4.10 -1.54
C HIS A 22 -34.32 -5.30 -0.67
N ALA A 23 -33.94 -6.41 -1.30
CA ALA A 23 -33.50 -7.59 -0.57
C ALA A 23 -32.45 -7.12 0.45
N GLU A 24 -32.63 -7.51 1.72
CA GLU A 24 -31.62 -7.24 2.74
C GLU A 24 -30.27 -7.63 2.18
N THR A 25 -29.33 -6.66 2.15
CA THR A 25 -27.96 -6.93 1.77
C THR A 25 -27.47 -8.04 2.69
N ALA A 26 -27.23 -9.22 2.12
CA ALA A 26 -26.86 -10.44 2.85
C ALA A 26 -25.41 -10.35 3.37
N ALA A 27 -25.18 -9.37 4.22
CA ALA A 27 -23.89 -9.07 4.82
C ALA A 27 -23.50 -10.19 5.77
N PHE A 28 -22.24 -10.60 5.71
CA PHE A 28 -21.67 -11.61 6.59
C PHE A 28 -21.19 -10.95 7.90
N ASP A 29 -22.14 -10.48 8.71
CA ASP A 29 -21.87 -9.75 9.96
C ASP A 29 -22.13 -10.59 11.22
N LEU A 30 -23.12 -11.47 11.20
CA LEU A 30 -23.48 -12.38 12.29
C LEU A 30 -22.32 -13.33 12.63
N SER A 31 -22.01 -13.50 13.91
CA SER A 31 -20.96 -14.42 14.35
C SER A 31 -21.49 -15.85 14.48
N GLY A 32 -20.81 -16.81 13.85
CA GLY A 32 -21.10 -18.23 13.97
C GLY A 32 -20.35 -18.92 15.12
N PRO A 33 -20.57 -20.24 15.32
CA PRO A 33 -19.81 -21.06 16.25
C PRO A 33 -18.31 -21.06 15.91
N ARG A 34 -17.44 -21.23 16.91
CA ARG A 34 -16.00 -21.31 16.69
C ARG A 34 -15.56 -22.75 16.42
N ILE A 35 -14.56 -22.89 15.56
CA ILE A 35 -13.88 -24.16 15.31
C ILE A 35 -12.38 -23.88 15.34
N ASP A 36 -11.66 -24.56 16.21
CA ASP A 36 -10.21 -24.60 16.21
C ASP A 36 -9.74 -25.59 15.14
N VAL A 37 -8.82 -25.15 14.27
CA VAL A 37 -8.32 -25.93 13.14
C VAL A 37 -6.79 -25.81 13.05
N ARG A 38 -6.13 -26.95 12.91
CA ARG A 38 -4.69 -27.04 12.66
C ARG A 38 -4.41 -28.04 11.54
N GLY A 39 -3.54 -27.66 10.60
CA GLY A 39 -3.05 -28.56 9.58
C GLY A 39 -1.72 -29.18 9.98
N THR A 40 -1.42 -30.38 9.50
CA THR A 40 -0.12 -31.03 9.68
C THR A 40 0.30 -31.71 8.39
N ARG A 41 1.41 -31.25 7.82
CA ARG A 41 2.05 -31.80 6.62
C ARG A 41 3.37 -32.44 7.02
N GLY A 42 3.41 -33.77 7.01
CA GLY A 42 4.54 -34.53 7.59
C GLY A 42 4.62 -34.32 9.10
N ASP A 43 5.73 -33.72 9.54
CA ASP A 43 6.05 -33.33 10.92
C ASP A 43 5.66 -31.88 11.26
N LYS A 44 5.65 -30.97 10.28
CA LYS A 44 5.30 -29.56 10.47
C LYS A 44 3.80 -29.39 10.69
N THR A 45 3.42 -28.85 11.85
CA THR A 45 2.05 -28.46 12.19
C THR A 45 1.90 -26.95 12.08
N LEU A 46 0.87 -26.47 11.39
CA LEU A 46 0.55 -25.05 11.25
C LEU A 46 -0.88 -24.74 11.75
N PRO A 47 -1.10 -23.56 12.36
CA PRO A 47 -2.44 -23.05 12.60
C PRO A 47 -3.17 -22.78 11.28
N ILE A 48 -4.50 -22.88 11.25
CA ILE A 48 -5.29 -22.71 10.02
C ILE A 48 -5.04 -21.37 9.30
N SER A 49 -4.71 -20.29 10.00
CA SER A 49 -4.35 -19.01 9.38
C SER A 49 -3.03 -19.00 8.60
N GLN A 50 -2.23 -20.07 8.70
CA GLN A 50 -0.99 -20.30 7.96
C GLN A 50 -1.13 -21.50 6.97
N VAL A 51 -2.35 -21.96 6.67
CA VAL A 51 -2.59 -23.07 5.75
C VAL A 51 -3.29 -22.55 4.48
N PRO A 52 -2.55 -22.16 3.44
CA PRO A 52 -3.15 -21.66 2.18
C PRO A 52 -3.79 -22.78 1.37
N ASN A 53 -3.27 -24.01 1.47
CA ASN A 53 -3.75 -25.18 0.76
C ASN A 53 -3.54 -26.46 1.59
N LEU A 54 -4.30 -27.48 1.24
CA LEU A 54 -4.16 -28.84 1.73
C LEU A 54 -3.64 -29.76 0.64
N GLN A 55 -3.03 -30.88 1.02
CA GLN A 55 -2.51 -31.91 0.11
C GLN A 55 -2.92 -33.30 0.60
N PRO A 56 -3.07 -34.30 -0.31
CA PRO A 56 -3.32 -35.68 0.08
C PRO A 56 -2.29 -36.20 1.10
N GLY A 57 -2.77 -36.76 2.21
CA GLY A 57 -1.94 -37.19 3.34
C GLY A 57 -1.78 -36.16 4.45
N ASP A 58 -2.13 -34.88 4.24
CA ASP A 58 -2.18 -33.90 5.33
C ASP A 58 -3.19 -34.37 6.40
N ARG A 59 -2.86 -34.11 7.67
CA ARG A 59 -3.77 -34.33 8.80
C ARG A 59 -4.39 -33.00 9.21
N ILE A 60 -5.70 -32.96 9.38
CA ILE A 60 -6.44 -31.79 9.85
C ILE A 60 -6.98 -32.14 11.23
N TRP A 61 -6.51 -31.44 12.25
CA TRP A 61 -7.12 -31.47 13.58
C TRP A 61 -8.23 -30.42 13.63
N LEU A 62 -9.42 -30.85 14.05
CA LEU A 62 -10.63 -30.05 14.18
C LEU A 62 -11.14 -30.17 15.62
N HIS A 63 -11.33 -29.03 16.29
CA HIS A 63 -11.83 -28.98 17.65
C HIS A 63 -12.96 -27.94 17.77
N PRO A 64 -14.18 -28.34 18.17
CA PRO A 64 -15.31 -27.43 18.28
C PRO A 64 -15.26 -26.62 19.59
N ASP A 65 -14.87 -25.34 19.52
CA ASP A 65 -14.91 -24.39 20.65
C ASP A 65 -16.35 -23.89 20.86
N LEU A 66 -17.17 -24.74 21.49
CA LEU A 66 -18.57 -24.46 21.81
C LEU A 66 -18.72 -24.16 23.32
N PRO A 67 -19.47 -23.12 23.71
CA PRO A 67 -19.70 -22.78 25.12
C PRO A 67 -20.32 -23.94 25.92
N GLU A 68 -19.91 -24.11 27.18
CA GLU A 68 -20.35 -25.22 28.03
C GLU A 68 -21.83 -25.15 28.41
N ASP A 69 -22.42 -23.96 28.39
CA ASP A 69 -23.82 -23.66 28.63
C ASP A 69 -24.71 -23.79 27.39
N GLN A 70 -24.14 -24.12 26.23
CA GLN A 70 -24.87 -24.21 24.97
C GLN A 70 -25.83 -25.41 24.96
N SER A 71 -27.13 -25.12 25.16
CA SER A 71 -28.22 -26.10 25.20
C SER A 71 -28.52 -26.82 23.88
N ALA A 72 -27.92 -26.38 22.77
CA ALA A 72 -28.12 -26.94 21.45
C ALA A 72 -26.83 -27.59 20.92
N HIS A 73 -26.86 -28.89 20.73
CA HIS A 73 -25.73 -29.65 20.22
C HIS A 73 -25.60 -29.58 18.70
N TYR A 74 -24.35 -29.58 18.21
CA TYR A 74 -24.00 -29.62 16.80
C TYR A 74 -23.34 -30.95 16.42
N LEU A 75 -23.73 -31.48 15.28
CA LEU A 75 -23.03 -32.55 14.58
C LEU A 75 -22.04 -31.89 13.62
N LEU A 76 -20.74 -32.07 13.88
CA LEU A 76 -19.67 -31.68 12.97
C LEU A 76 -19.46 -32.80 11.94
N ILE A 77 -19.55 -32.46 10.66
CA ILE A 77 -19.34 -33.42 9.57
C ILE A 77 -18.30 -32.84 8.62
N ALA A 78 -17.18 -33.54 8.44
CA ALA A 78 -16.19 -33.21 7.43
C ALA A 78 -16.39 -34.06 6.18
N VAL A 79 -16.34 -33.45 5.00
CA VAL A 79 -16.56 -34.12 3.71
C VAL A 79 -15.51 -33.68 2.69
N PHE A 80 -14.84 -34.65 2.08
CA PHE A 80 -13.95 -34.41 0.94
C PHE A 80 -14.69 -34.56 -0.39
N PHE A 81 -14.23 -33.88 -1.45
CA PHE A 81 -14.80 -33.95 -2.80
C PHE A 81 -13.73 -34.21 -3.87
N ARG A 82 -14.12 -34.83 -4.99
CA ARG A 82 -13.25 -35.12 -6.16
C ARG A 82 -13.54 -34.18 -7.35
N GLY A 83 -14.10 -33.01 -7.08
CA GLY A 83 -14.70 -32.14 -8.10
C GLY A 83 -16.22 -32.35 -8.28
N SER A 84 -16.80 -31.54 -9.16
CA SER A 84 -18.24 -31.23 -9.18
C SER A 84 -19.18 -32.32 -9.73
N THR A 85 -18.65 -33.30 -10.48
CA THR A 85 -19.43 -34.33 -11.17
C THR A 85 -19.44 -35.69 -10.49
N ASN A 86 -18.59 -35.89 -9.48
CA ASN A 86 -18.39 -37.19 -8.82
C ASN A 86 -18.91 -37.14 -7.37
N PRO A 87 -19.98 -37.88 -7.03
CA PRO A 87 -20.43 -38.02 -5.65
C PRO A 87 -19.31 -38.54 -4.74
N PRO A 88 -19.06 -37.92 -3.57
CA PRO A 88 -18.07 -38.42 -2.63
C PRO A 88 -18.49 -39.78 -2.04
N PRO A 89 -17.57 -40.76 -1.94
CA PRO A 89 -17.86 -42.07 -1.39
C PRO A 89 -18.12 -41.99 0.13
N ASP A 90 -18.83 -42.97 0.68
CA ASP A 90 -19.25 -42.98 2.09
C ASP A 90 -18.08 -42.84 3.09
N ASN A 91 -16.89 -43.37 2.77
CA ASN A 91 -15.70 -43.28 3.60
C ASN A 91 -14.99 -41.91 3.55
N TRP A 92 -15.50 -40.94 2.78
CA TRP A 92 -15.01 -39.56 2.74
C TRP A 92 -15.82 -38.62 3.64
N PHE A 93 -16.85 -39.13 4.31
CA PHE A 93 -17.61 -38.43 5.33
C PHE A 93 -17.10 -38.84 6.73
N THR A 94 -16.56 -37.89 7.49
CA THR A 94 -16.28 -38.07 8.92
C THR A 94 -17.35 -37.38 9.74
N LYS A 95 -17.95 -38.07 10.71
CA LYS A 95 -19.00 -37.56 11.60
C LYS A 95 -18.48 -37.48 13.03
N ALA A 96 -18.64 -36.32 13.68
CA ALA A 96 -18.30 -36.10 15.08
C ALA A 96 -19.44 -35.39 15.83
N GLU A 97 -19.84 -35.96 16.94
CA GLU A 97 -20.85 -35.42 17.85
C GLU A 97 -20.12 -34.51 18.85
N THR A 98 -20.22 -33.19 18.70
CA THR A 98 -19.32 -32.22 19.38
C THR A 98 -19.41 -32.27 20.90
N TRP A 99 -20.51 -32.78 21.44
CA TRP A 99 -20.77 -32.93 22.88
C TRP A 99 -20.15 -34.19 23.49
N LYS A 100 -19.69 -35.16 22.69
CA LYS A 100 -19.01 -36.36 23.20
C LYS A 100 -17.60 -36.03 23.66
N LYS A 101 -17.20 -36.59 24.82
CA LYS A 101 -15.91 -36.35 25.50
C LYS A 101 -14.73 -36.22 24.55
N ARG A 102 -14.51 -37.21 23.67
CA ARG A 102 -13.44 -37.20 22.66
C ARG A 102 -13.44 -35.94 21.79
N ALA A 103 -14.57 -35.59 21.19
CA ALA A 103 -14.65 -34.42 20.31
C ALA A 103 -14.51 -33.10 21.08
N ARG A 104 -15.08 -33.02 22.30
CA ARG A 104 -15.04 -31.82 23.15
C ARG A 104 -13.67 -31.56 23.80
N GLU A 105 -12.95 -32.60 24.21
CA GLU A 105 -11.68 -32.48 24.94
C GLU A 105 -10.44 -32.70 24.07
N GLU A 106 -10.46 -33.67 23.14
CA GLU A 106 -9.30 -34.05 22.31
C GLU A 106 -9.39 -33.50 20.88
N GLY A 107 -10.59 -33.15 20.42
CA GLY A 107 -10.89 -32.88 19.02
C GLY A 107 -10.97 -34.15 18.16
N ILE A 108 -11.00 -33.97 16.85
CA ILE A 108 -10.95 -35.05 15.86
C ILE A 108 -9.83 -34.80 14.86
N ILE A 109 -9.24 -35.88 14.34
CA ILE A 109 -8.24 -35.82 13.27
C ILE A 109 -8.84 -36.49 12.04
N ILE A 110 -8.80 -35.79 10.91
CA ILE A 110 -9.12 -36.33 9.59
C ILE A 110 -7.88 -36.26 8.70
N THR A 111 -7.69 -37.27 7.84
CA THR A 111 -6.59 -37.30 6.87
C THR A 111 -7.14 -37.00 5.49
N VAL A 112 -6.51 -36.09 4.75
CA VAL A 112 -6.90 -35.75 3.37
C VAL A 112 -6.71 -36.98 2.47
N PRO A 113 -7.76 -37.53 1.84
CA PRO A 113 -7.65 -38.74 1.05
C PRO A 113 -7.08 -38.47 -0.35
N GLN A 114 -6.54 -39.51 -0.98
CA GLN A 114 -5.97 -39.42 -2.33
C GLN A 114 -7.03 -39.02 -3.35
N GLY A 115 -6.70 -38.04 -4.19
CA GLY A 115 -7.59 -37.47 -5.21
C GLY A 115 -8.67 -36.53 -4.67
N ALA A 116 -8.61 -36.10 -3.40
CA ALA A 116 -9.44 -34.99 -2.93
C ALA A 116 -9.01 -33.68 -3.59
N GLN A 117 -9.98 -32.78 -3.82
CA GLN A 117 -9.80 -31.45 -4.39
C GLN A 117 -10.40 -30.34 -3.51
N GLN A 118 -11.46 -30.66 -2.75
CA GLN A 118 -12.08 -29.73 -1.81
C GLN A 118 -12.42 -30.46 -0.50
N VAL A 119 -12.57 -29.67 0.57
CA VAL A 119 -13.07 -30.14 1.86
C VAL A 119 -14.04 -29.11 2.46
N LEU A 120 -15.21 -29.58 2.88
CA LEU A 120 -16.21 -28.79 3.61
C LEU A 120 -16.39 -29.34 5.01
N LEU A 121 -16.67 -28.45 5.96
CA LEU A 121 -17.26 -28.79 7.24
C LEU A 121 -18.72 -28.37 7.25
N PHE A 122 -19.57 -29.24 7.78
CA PHE A 122 -20.96 -28.93 8.08
C PHE A 122 -21.17 -28.92 9.59
N LEU A 123 -21.80 -27.87 10.12
CA LEU A 123 -22.35 -27.86 11.47
C LEU A 123 -23.87 -27.96 11.37
N ALA A 124 -24.40 -29.16 11.63
CA ALA A 124 -25.84 -29.44 11.62
C ALA A 124 -26.36 -29.62 13.05
N PRO A 125 -27.47 -28.97 13.47
CA PRO A 125 -28.05 -29.21 14.79
C PRO A 125 -28.42 -30.68 15.04
N GLU A 126 -28.29 -31.12 16.29
CA GLU A 126 -28.59 -32.50 16.68
C GLU A 126 -29.99 -32.94 16.25
N THR A 127 -30.03 -34.17 15.74
CA THR A 127 -31.17 -34.80 15.07
C THR A 127 -30.99 -36.31 15.16
N GLY A 128 -32.00 -37.04 15.64
CA GLY A 128 -31.92 -38.46 15.98
C GLY A 128 -31.83 -39.46 14.80
N GLY A 129 -31.21 -39.09 13.67
CA GLY A 129 -31.06 -39.99 12.51
C GLY A 129 -30.59 -39.36 11.19
N ASP A 130 -30.11 -38.12 11.18
CA ASP A 130 -30.26 -37.21 10.02
C ASP A 130 -28.94 -36.94 9.27
N PHE A 131 -27.85 -37.60 9.69
CA PHE A 131 -26.58 -37.65 8.96
C PHE A 131 -26.73 -38.29 7.56
N SER A 132 -27.59 -39.31 7.45
CA SER A 132 -27.91 -39.95 6.16
C SER A 132 -28.57 -38.97 5.20
N THR A 133 -29.53 -38.16 5.67
CA THR A 133 -30.20 -37.09 4.91
C THR A 133 -29.19 -36.09 4.34
N LEU A 134 -28.29 -35.57 5.19
CA LEU A 134 -27.25 -34.63 4.76
C LEU A 134 -26.30 -35.28 3.76
N ARG A 135 -25.80 -36.49 4.06
CA ARG A 135 -24.91 -37.25 3.16
C ARG A 135 -25.54 -37.49 1.79
N SER A 136 -26.80 -37.92 1.73
CA SER A 136 -27.53 -38.12 0.48
C SER A 136 -27.78 -36.80 -0.27
N THR A 137 -27.97 -35.67 0.43
CA THR A 137 -28.07 -34.35 -0.21
C THR A 137 -26.75 -33.95 -0.87
N VAL A 138 -25.62 -34.17 -0.17
CA VAL A 138 -24.27 -33.88 -0.68
C VAL A 138 -23.91 -34.80 -1.85
N GLN A 139 -24.20 -36.11 -1.76
CA GLN A 139 -23.98 -37.08 -2.83
C GLN A 139 -24.90 -36.85 -4.04
N GLY A 140 -26.12 -36.34 -3.84
CA GLY A 140 -27.06 -36.03 -4.93
C GLY A 140 -26.78 -34.72 -5.65
N LYS A 141 -26.05 -33.77 -5.05
CA LYS A 141 -25.72 -32.46 -5.62
C LYS A 141 -24.26 -32.02 -5.38
N PRO A 142 -23.23 -32.86 -5.66
CA PRO A 142 -21.84 -32.55 -5.30
C PRO A 142 -21.33 -31.27 -5.94
N GLY A 143 -21.73 -30.97 -7.18
CA GLY A 143 -21.32 -29.76 -7.90
C GLY A 143 -21.79 -28.45 -7.26
N ALA A 144 -22.92 -28.46 -6.55
CA ALA A 144 -23.38 -27.28 -5.80
C ALA A 144 -22.46 -27.00 -4.61
N PHE A 145 -22.07 -28.05 -3.87
CA PHE A 145 -21.17 -27.93 -2.72
C PHE A 145 -19.71 -27.63 -3.13
N VAL A 146 -19.22 -28.20 -4.23
CA VAL A 146 -17.88 -27.88 -4.76
C VAL A 146 -17.79 -26.41 -5.19
N ARG A 147 -18.81 -25.91 -5.90
CA ARG A 147 -18.86 -24.49 -6.30
C ARG A 147 -18.96 -23.58 -5.09
N ALA A 148 -19.86 -23.89 -4.15
CA ALA A 148 -19.98 -23.16 -2.90
C ALA A 148 -18.66 -23.14 -2.09
N SER A 149 -17.87 -24.22 -2.10
CA SER A 149 -16.55 -24.26 -1.45
C SER A 149 -15.55 -23.29 -2.09
N GLN A 150 -15.60 -23.14 -3.41
CA GLN A 150 -14.72 -22.22 -4.15
C GLN A 150 -15.14 -20.77 -3.88
N ASP A 151 -16.44 -20.47 -4.02
CA ASP A 151 -17.00 -19.14 -3.78
C ASP A 151 -16.81 -18.70 -2.32
N LEU A 152 -16.99 -19.61 -1.34
CA LEU A 152 -16.74 -19.36 0.08
C LEU A 152 -15.26 -19.06 0.39
N ASN A 153 -14.33 -19.80 -0.21
CA ASN A 153 -12.90 -19.57 0.00
C ASN A 153 -12.48 -18.21 -0.57
N GLN A 154 -12.89 -17.88 -1.81
CA GLN A 154 -12.61 -16.57 -2.40
C GLN A 154 -13.23 -15.44 -1.58
N ALA A 155 -14.51 -15.55 -1.23
CA ALA A 155 -15.20 -14.52 -0.46
C ALA A 155 -14.60 -14.34 0.95
N SER A 156 -14.03 -15.39 1.55
CA SER A 156 -13.34 -15.28 2.85
C SER A 156 -12.01 -14.52 2.73
N LEU A 157 -11.26 -14.73 1.64
CA LEU A 157 -10.03 -13.99 1.33
C LEU A 157 -10.32 -12.52 1.01
N ASP A 158 -11.31 -12.26 0.16
CA ASP A 158 -11.83 -10.93 -0.15
C ASP A 158 -12.28 -10.17 1.11
N ARG A 159 -13.00 -10.86 1.99
CA ARG A 159 -13.41 -10.31 3.29
C ARG A 159 -12.23 -9.98 4.20
N SER A 160 -11.18 -10.80 4.22
CA SER A 160 -9.96 -10.50 4.98
C SER A 160 -9.26 -9.22 4.49
N ARG A 161 -9.17 -9.02 3.16
CA ARG A 161 -8.61 -7.80 2.54
C ARG A 161 -9.41 -6.58 2.94
N LEU A 162 -10.73 -6.71 2.93
CA LEU A 162 -11.67 -5.66 3.30
C LEU A 162 -11.61 -5.30 4.80
N ASP A 163 -11.60 -6.29 5.69
CA ASP A 163 -11.50 -6.06 7.14
C ASP A 163 -10.15 -5.42 7.53
N GLN A 164 -9.06 -5.80 6.87
CA GLN A 164 -7.75 -5.15 7.04
C GLN A 164 -7.79 -3.68 6.59
N TYR A 165 -8.40 -3.38 5.44
CA TYR A 165 -8.56 -2.02 4.94
C TYR A 165 -9.38 -1.15 5.90
N ILE A 166 -10.58 -1.62 6.30
CA ILE A 166 -11.47 -0.89 7.24
C ILE A 166 -10.76 -0.62 8.57
N THR A 167 -9.99 -1.60 9.07
CA THR A 167 -9.25 -1.47 10.34
C THR A 167 -8.15 -0.42 10.23
N ALA A 168 -7.34 -0.46 9.17
CA ALA A 168 -6.22 0.47 8.98
C ALA A 168 -6.67 1.91 8.66
N VAL A 169 -7.78 2.09 7.93
CA VAL A 169 -8.40 3.40 7.68
C VAL A 169 -8.89 4.02 8.99
N LYS A 170 -9.60 3.25 9.84
CA LYS A 170 -10.03 3.71 11.18
C LYS A 170 -8.84 4.08 12.07
N GLN A 171 -7.86 3.19 12.19
CA GLN A 171 -6.65 3.45 12.99
C GLN A 171 -5.88 4.70 12.51
N THR A 172 -5.82 4.94 11.19
CA THR A 172 -5.21 6.16 10.65
C THR A 172 -6.04 7.40 10.98
N SER A 173 -7.37 7.33 10.80
CA SER A 173 -8.29 8.41 11.20
C SER A 173 -8.18 8.78 12.67
N ASP A 174 -7.96 7.81 13.55
CA ASP A 174 -7.90 8.03 15.00
C ASP A 174 -6.52 8.54 15.47
N SER A 175 -5.44 8.20 14.75
CA SER A 175 -4.05 8.49 15.16
C SER A 175 -3.36 9.62 14.39
N ASP A 176 -3.66 9.77 13.10
CA ASP A 176 -3.05 10.75 12.20
C ASP A 176 -4.03 11.11 11.06
N PRO A 177 -5.05 11.96 11.33
CA PRO A 177 -6.03 12.35 10.31
C PRO A 177 -5.42 13.02 9.09
N LYS A 178 -4.24 13.64 9.21
CA LYS A 178 -3.56 14.33 8.11
C LYS A 178 -2.97 13.36 7.11
N ALA A 179 -2.50 12.20 7.56
CA ALA A 179 -2.01 11.14 6.70
C ALA A 179 -3.12 10.25 6.11
N LEU A 180 -4.41 10.50 6.43
CA LEU A 180 -5.52 9.65 5.99
C LEU A 180 -5.59 9.49 4.47
N HIS A 181 -5.39 10.56 3.71
CA HIS A 181 -5.38 10.51 2.24
C HIS A 181 -4.25 9.60 1.71
N GLU A 182 -3.00 9.93 2.05
CA GLU A 182 -1.82 9.19 1.57
C GLU A 182 -1.86 7.70 1.95
N ARG A 183 -2.15 7.40 3.23
CA ARG A 183 -2.23 6.01 3.70
C ARG A 183 -3.42 5.27 3.10
N SER A 184 -4.57 5.90 2.88
CA SER A 184 -5.72 5.23 2.25
C SER A 184 -5.44 4.87 0.78
N VAL A 185 -4.72 5.72 0.05
CA VAL A 185 -4.26 5.43 -1.32
C VAL A 185 -3.26 4.26 -1.34
N LEU A 186 -2.30 4.23 -0.41
CA LEU A 186 -1.35 3.11 -0.29
C LEU A 186 -2.03 1.80 0.14
N LEU A 187 -2.94 1.86 1.12
CA LEU A 187 -3.78 0.73 1.56
C LEU A 187 -4.59 0.14 0.40
N ALA A 188 -5.26 1.01 -0.36
CA ALA A 188 -6.07 0.63 -1.51
C ALA A 188 -5.24 -0.14 -2.55
N ARG A 189 -4.04 0.37 -2.88
CA ARG A 189 -3.09 -0.33 -3.77
C ARG A 189 -2.65 -1.68 -3.19
N SER A 190 -2.18 -1.71 -1.95
CA SER A 190 -1.57 -2.91 -1.35
C SER A 190 -2.57 -4.01 -1.02
N LEU A 191 -3.85 -3.69 -0.79
CA LEU A 191 -4.92 -4.65 -0.53
C LEU A 191 -5.78 -4.96 -1.78
N ALA A 192 -5.48 -4.33 -2.92
CA ALA A 192 -6.31 -4.37 -4.13
C ALA A 192 -7.79 -4.04 -3.83
N ILE A 193 -7.99 -2.88 -3.22
CA ILE A 193 -9.30 -2.29 -2.88
C ILE A 193 -9.51 -1.04 -3.73
N LYS A 194 -10.69 -0.89 -4.32
CA LYS A 194 -11.14 0.31 -5.03
C LYS A 194 -11.40 1.42 -4.02
N LEU A 195 -10.89 2.61 -4.33
CA LEU A 195 -11.06 3.82 -3.55
C LEU A 195 -12.05 4.76 -4.25
N ASP A 196 -12.91 5.45 -3.50
CA ASP A 196 -13.66 6.59 -4.02
C ASP A 196 -12.91 7.89 -3.67
N PRO A 197 -12.30 8.59 -4.65
CA PRO A 197 -11.57 9.83 -4.39
C PRO A 197 -12.48 10.94 -3.86
N GLN A 198 -13.78 10.93 -4.16
CA GLN A 198 -14.73 11.94 -3.68
C GLN A 198 -14.95 11.89 -2.15
N CYS A 199 -14.48 10.83 -1.49
CA CYS A 199 -14.47 10.78 -0.03
C CYS A 199 -13.47 11.78 0.59
N PHE A 200 -12.39 12.14 -0.09
CA PHE A 200 -11.40 13.08 0.44
C PHE A 200 -11.80 14.56 0.27
N ASP A 201 -12.74 14.84 -0.63
CA ASP A 201 -13.36 16.17 -0.77
C ASP A 201 -14.33 16.51 0.39
N LYS A 202 -14.64 15.53 1.25
CA LYS A 202 -15.54 15.71 2.41
C LYS A 202 -14.79 16.27 3.63
N PRO A 203 -15.51 16.91 4.58
CA PRO A 203 -14.95 17.26 5.89
C PRO A 203 -14.29 16.05 6.56
N VAL A 204 -13.18 16.26 7.29
CA VAL A 204 -12.33 15.21 7.87
C VAL A 204 -13.14 14.21 8.70
N GLU A 205 -14.13 14.69 9.45
CA GLU A 205 -15.02 13.92 10.30
C GLU A 205 -15.91 12.94 9.50
N GLN A 206 -16.11 13.19 8.20
CA GLN A 206 -16.94 12.37 7.32
C GLN A 206 -16.11 11.43 6.44
N GLN A 207 -14.84 11.72 6.18
CA GLN A 207 -14.00 10.96 5.24
C GLN A 207 -13.96 9.47 5.59
N THR A 208 -13.66 9.14 6.84
CA THR A 208 -13.60 7.75 7.34
C THR A 208 -14.91 7.00 7.16
N SER A 209 -16.06 7.67 7.33
CA SER A 209 -17.36 7.03 7.10
C SER A 209 -17.61 6.79 5.62
N CYS A 210 -17.27 7.75 4.75
CA CYS A 210 -17.37 7.59 3.29
C CYS A 210 -16.45 6.47 2.76
N LEU A 211 -15.18 6.48 3.19
CA LEU A 211 -14.17 5.48 2.80
C LEU A 211 -14.51 4.06 3.26
N THR A 212 -15.45 3.90 4.20
CA THR A 212 -15.92 2.61 4.71
C THR A 212 -17.41 2.36 4.45
N GLN A 213 -18.05 3.19 3.60
CA GLN A 213 -19.38 2.93 3.05
C GLN A 213 -19.25 2.09 1.76
N HIS A 214 -20.28 1.30 1.46
CA HIS A 214 -20.36 0.42 0.27
C HIS A 214 -19.18 -0.55 0.08
N THR A 215 -18.56 -0.96 1.20
CA THR A 215 -17.36 -1.81 1.29
C THR A 215 -17.38 -3.07 0.43
N ASP A 216 -18.55 -3.70 0.28
CA ASP A 216 -18.68 -4.95 -0.46
C ASP A 216 -18.43 -4.77 -1.97
N GLN A 217 -18.61 -3.55 -2.51
CA GLN A 217 -18.35 -3.24 -3.93
C GLN A 217 -16.89 -2.85 -4.19
N LEU A 218 -16.04 -2.78 -3.17
CA LEU A 218 -14.69 -2.22 -3.28
C LEU A 218 -13.62 -3.26 -3.60
N VAL A 219 -13.84 -4.55 -3.35
CA VAL A 219 -12.79 -5.56 -3.53
C VAL A 219 -12.50 -5.79 -5.03
N LEU A 220 -11.23 -5.71 -5.44
CA LEU A 220 -10.79 -6.02 -6.80
C LEU A 220 -10.31 -7.47 -6.90
N ASP A 221 -10.33 -8.04 -8.10
CA ASP A 221 -9.68 -9.32 -8.41
C ASP A 221 -8.17 -9.17 -8.17
N ASP A 222 -7.58 -10.08 -7.39
CA ASP A 222 -6.16 -10.10 -7.08
C ASP A 222 -5.35 -10.97 -8.07
N GLY A 223 -6.03 -11.58 -9.04
CA GLY A 223 -5.42 -12.47 -10.04
C GLY A 223 -5.01 -13.83 -9.48
N HIS A 224 -5.23 -14.09 -8.19
CA HIS A 224 -4.72 -15.28 -7.49
C HIS A 224 -5.46 -16.58 -7.90
N SER A 225 -6.58 -16.44 -8.61
CA SER A 225 -7.37 -17.52 -9.21
C SER A 225 -7.19 -17.64 -10.74
N GLN A 226 -6.39 -16.78 -11.38
CA GLN A 226 -6.29 -16.72 -12.83
C GLN A 226 -5.21 -17.65 -13.39
N SER A 227 -5.57 -18.42 -14.43
CA SER A 227 -4.61 -19.24 -15.18
C SER A 227 -3.57 -18.38 -15.92
N MET A 228 -2.38 -18.95 -16.19
CA MET A 228 -1.30 -18.28 -16.95
C MET A 228 -1.78 -17.61 -18.25
N VAL A 229 -2.76 -18.21 -18.95
CA VAL A 229 -3.30 -17.68 -20.21
C VAL A 229 -4.08 -16.39 -19.97
N ALA A 230 -4.86 -16.30 -18.89
CA ALA A 230 -5.62 -15.10 -18.56
C ALA A 230 -4.67 -13.93 -18.21
N ALA A 231 -3.66 -14.19 -17.39
CA ALA A 231 -2.62 -13.22 -17.04
C ALA A 231 -1.82 -12.70 -18.25
N LEU A 232 -1.62 -13.53 -19.29
CA LEU A 232 -0.99 -13.11 -20.55
C LEU A 232 -1.93 -12.26 -21.44
N THR A 233 -3.24 -12.33 -21.24
CA THR A 233 -4.23 -11.56 -22.01
C THR A 233 -4.74 -10.28 -21.33
N SER A 234 -4.69 -10.20 -20.00
CA SER A 234 -5.21 -9.06 -19.22
C SER A 234 -4.22 -7.90 -19.05
N GLY A 235 -2.94 -8.13 -19.35
CA GLY A 235 -1.86 -7.22 -18.94
C GLY A 235 -1.61 -7.23 -17.43
N THR A 236 -0.67 -6.40 -16.99
CA THR A 236 -0.35 -6.17 -15.58
C THR A 236 -1.53 -5.50 -14.87
N SER A 237 -2.12 -6.20 -13.89
CA SER A 237 -3.30 -5.71 -13.15
C SER A 237 -3.06 -4.38 -12.42
N SER A 238 -1.81 -4.04 -12.07
CA SER A 238 -1.43 -2.74 -11.52
C SER A 238 -1.57 -1.57 -12.52
N ASP A 239 -1.18 -1.75 -13.79
CA ASP A 239 -1.41 -0.73 -14.85
C ASP A 239 -2.90 -0.57 -15.17
N LEU A 240 -3.63 -1.69 -15.13
CA LEU A 240 -5.06 -1.71 -15.45
C LEU A 240 -5.89 -0.85 -14.47
N ILE A 241 -5.45 -0.70 -13.21
CA ILE A 241 -6.06 0.17 -12.20
C ILE A 241 -5.97 1.66 -12.60
N GLY A 242 -4.84 2.10 -13.14
CA GLY A 242 -4.65 3.48 -13.60
C GLY A 242 -5.40 3.81 -14.90
N GLN A 243 -5.60 2.81 -15.77
CA GLN A 243 -6.24 3.00 -17.07
C GLN A 243 -7.77 2.83 -17.02
N LEU A 244 -8.31 1.87 -16.25
CA LEU A 244 -9.77 1.66 -16.17
C LEU A 244 -10.51 2.75 -15.40
N SER A 245 -9.89 3.29 -14.33
CA SER A 245 -10.48 4.31 -13.45
C SER A 245 -10.90 5.60 -14.18
N ASN A 246 -10.32 5.87 -15.36
CA ASN A 246 -10.63 7.05 -16.18
C ASN A 246 -11.69 6.82 -17.27
N THR A 247 -12.27 5.61 -17.40
CA THR A 247 -13.23 5.31 -18.48
C THR A 247 -14.68 5.32 -18.01
N ARG A 248 -15.56 6.05 -18.74
CA ARG A 248 -17.01 6.09 -18.42
C ARG A 248 -17.70 4.73 -18.51
N LEU A 249 -17.15 3.79 -19.28
CA LEU A 249 -17.63 2.39 -19.34
C LEU A 249 -17.35 1.61 -18.05
N ALA A 250 -16.31 1.97 -17.28
CA ALA A 250 -16.07 1.42 -15.94
C ALA A 250 -16.92 2.09 -14.83
N GLY A 251 -17.60 3.20 -15.15
CA GLY A 251 -18.56 3.85 -14.26
C GLY A 251 -19.90 3.12 -14.11
N GLY A 252 -20.14 2.07 -14.91
CA GLY A 252 -21.39 1.31 -14.95
C GLY A 252 -21.20 -0.21 -14.81
N GLY A 253 -21.04 -0.69 -13.58
CA GLY A 253 -21.50 -2.04 -13.23
C GLY A 253 -20.64 -3.24 -13.64
N TYR A 254 -19.31 -3.14 -13.64
CA TYR A 254 -18.50 -4.32 -13.35
C TYR A 254 -18.65 -4.63 -11.84
N TYR A 255 -19.45 -5.65 -11.51
CA TYR A 255 -19.68 -6.09 -10.13
C TYR A 255 -18.35 -6.52 -9.50
N SER A 256 -18.13 -6.18 -8.23
CA SER A 256 -16.98 -6.70 -7.48
C SER A 256 -17.04 -8.24 -7.45
N PRO A 257 -15.92 -8.96 -7.66
CA PRO A 257 -15.87 -10.42 -7.56
C PRO A 257 -16.44 -10.94 -6.24
N TYR A 258 -16.24 -10.21 -5.14
CA TYR A 258 -16.78 -10.51 -3.82
C TYR A 258 -18.32 -10.53 -3.80
N VAL A 259 -18.97 -9.51 -4.38
CA VAL A 259 -20.44 -9.47 -4.53
C VAL A 259 -20.93 -10.60 -5.44
N GLY A 260 -20.22 -10.86 -6.53
CA GLY A 260 -20.52 -11.97 -7.45
C GLY A 260 -20.54 -13.31 -6.72
N ALA A 261 -19.47 -13.61 -5.98
CA ALA A 261 -19.35 -14.83 -5.17
C ALA A 261 -20.46 -14.93 -4.12
N ILE A 262 -20.79 -13.85 -3.40
CA ILE A 262 -21.87 -13.85 -2.40
C ILE A 262 -23.25 -14.09 -3.02
N VAL A 263 -23.56 -13.45 -4.14
CA VAL A 263 -24.87 -13.59 -4.81
C VAL A 263 -25.05 -14.99 -5.39
N ASP A 264 -24.03 -15.54 -6.04
CA ASP A 264 -24.09 -16.91 -6.54
C ASP A 264 -24.13 -17.93 -5.39
N LEU A 265 -23.36 -17.74 -4.33
CA LEU A 265 -23.41 -18.57 -3.13
C LEU A 265 -24.80 -18.58 -2.47
N ALA A 266 -25.45 -17.41 -2.34
CA ALA A 266 -26.82 -17.31 -1.83
C ALA A 266 -27.82 -18.06 -2.74
N ARG A 267 -27.68 -17.94 -4.06
CA ARG A 267 -28.50 -18.67 -5.04
C ARG A 267 -28.29 -20.19 -4.96
N ILE A 268 -27.04 -20.63 -4.86
CA ILE A 268 -26.67 -22.06 -4.75
C ILE A 268 -27.23 -22.63 -3.44
N MET A 269 -26.94 -22.00 -2.30
CA MET A 269 -27.42 -22.46 -0.98
C MET A 269 -28.95 -22.45 -0.87
N GLY A 270 -29.61 -21.43 -1.42
CA GLY A 270 -31.07 -21.39 -1.53
C GLY A 270 -31.65 -22.60 -2.29
N SER A 271 -31.02 -23.00 -3.39
CA SER A 271 -31.43 -24.18 -4.18
C SER A 271 -31.22 -25.55 -3.50
N LEU A 272 -30.56 -25.56 -2.33
CA LEU A 272 -30.31 -26.76 -1.53
C LEU A 272 -31.30 -26.94 -0.36
N HIS A 273 -32.25 -26.01 -0.17
CA HIS A 273 -33.23 -26.14 0.90
C HIS A 273 -34.08 -27.41 0.78
N THR A 274 -34.46 -27.98 1.92
CA THR A 274 -35.37 -29.12 2.04
C THR A 274 -36.36 -28.84 3.18
N ALA A 275 -37.40 -29.66 3.32
CA ALA A 275 -38.30 -29.57 4.48
C ALA A 275 -37.61 -29.85 5.84
N THR A 276 -36.40 -30.43 5.82
CA THR A 276 -35.60 -30.73 7.03
C THR A 276 -34.49 -29.70 7.26
N TYR A 277 -33.83 -29.24 6.19
CA TYR A 277 -32.60 -28.44 6.27
C TYR A 277 -32.58 -27.22 5.34
N GLN A 278 -32.00 -26.14 5.84
CA GLN A 278 -31.58 -24.97 5.09
C GLN A 278 -30.05 -24.86 5.21
N TYR A 279 -29.33 -24.80 4.10
CA TYR A 279 -27.88 -24.61 4.12
C TYR A 279 -27.58 -23.13 4.22
N ILE A 280 -26.78 -22.73 5.21
CA ILE A 280 -26.33 -21.35 5.42
C ILE A 280 -24.84 -21.29 5.14
N PRO A 281 -24.37 -20.43 4.23
CA PRO A 281 -22.94 -20.24 4.01
C PRO A 281 -22.28 -19.59 5.23
N ALA A 282 -21.03 -19.97 5.50
CA ALA A 282 -20.22 -19.37 6.55
C ALA A 282 -18.86 -18.95 5.99
N LEU A 283 -18.61 -17.65 5.91
CA LEU A 283 -17.26 -17.14 5.62
C LEU A 283 -16.33 -17.53 6.76
N ALA A 284 -15.17 -18.06 6.41
CA ALA A 284 -14.24 -18.66 7.34
C ALA A 284 -13.02 -17.74 7.46
N LEU A 285 -12.97 -16.92 8.51
CA LEU A 285 -11.93 -15.91 8.72
C LEU A 285 -10.87 -16.44 9.72
N PRO A 286 -9.71 -16.94 9.25
CA PRO A 286 -8.74 -17.58 10.12
C PRO A 286 -8.01 -16.55 11.00
N LYS A 287 -7.96 -16.78 12.31
CA LYS A 287 -7.14 -16.01 13.24
C LYS A 287 -6.32 -16.97 14.09
N HIS A 288 -5.03 -17.08 13.78
CA HIS A 288 -4.18 -18.13 14.33
C HIS A 288 -4.84 -19.51 14.11
N HIS A 289 -5.07 -20.28 15.17
CA HIS A 289 -5.67 -21.60 15.12
C HIS A 289 -7.20 -21.57 15.08
N GLN A 290 -7.84 -20.41 15.25
CA GLN A 290 -9.30 -20.28 15.30
C GLN A 290 -9.86 -19.95 13.91
N LEU A 291 -10.91 -20.65 13.52
CA LEU A 291 -11.68 -20.34 12.32
C LEU A 291 -12.92 -19.54 12.73
N ASN A 292 -12.86 -18.21 12.60
CA ASN A 292 -13.97 -17.33 12.98
C ASN A 292 -15.02 -17.34 11.87
N LEU A 293 -16.19 -17.89 12.17
CA LEU A 293 -17.27 -17.97 11.20
C LEU A 293 -18.08 -16.68 11.18
N LYS A 294 -18.31 -16.15 9.98
CA LYS A 294 -19.31 -15.10 9.73
C LYS A 294 -20.46 -15.67 8.90
N LEU A 295 -21.69 -15.37 9.29
CA LEU A 295 -22.92 -15.87 8.69
C LEU A 295 -23.71 -14.70 8.11
N ASN A 296 -24.44 -14.94 7.02
CA ASN A 296 -25.36 -13.98 6.41
C ASN A 296 -26.82 -14.16 6.87
N ASN A 297 -27.13 -15.23 7.60
CA ASN A 297 -28.45 -15.55 8.12
C ASN A 297 -28.35 -16.17 9.52
N PRO A 298 -29.28 -15.86 10.44
CA PRO A 298 -29.28 -16.44 11.79
C PRO A 298 -29.64 -17.94 11.74
N PRO A 299 -28.98 -18.80 12.54
CA PRO A 299 -29.25 -20.23 12.54
C PRO A 299 -30.58 -20.60 13.22
N SER A 300 -31.37 -21.44 12.54
CA SER A 300 -32.59 -22.05 13.04
C SER A 300 -32.36 -23.48 13.56
N PHE A 301 -32.86 -23.76 14.76
CA PHE A 301 -32.91 -25.10 15.33
C PHE A 301 -34.26 -25.81 15.09
N ARG A 302 -35.23 -25.12 14.49
CA ARG A 302 -36.54 -25.64 14.05
C ARG A 302 -36.49 -25.97 12.56
N LYS A 303 -37.39 -26.82 12.05
CA LYS A 303 -37.43 -27.15 10.61
C LYS A 303 -37.87 -25.93 9.76
N PRO A 304 -37.19 -25.61 8.64
CA PRO A 304 -35.94 -26.21 8.17
C PRO A 304 -34.75 -25.80 9.06
N LYS A 305 -34.01 -26.79 9.56
CA LYS A 305 -32.87 -26.59 10.47
C LYS A 305 -31.68 -26.03 9.69
N SER A 306 -30.96 -25.08 10.25
CA SER A 306 -29.80 -24.48 9.60
C SER A 306 -28.59 -25.39 9.69
N VAL A 307 -28.05 -25.79 8.54
CA VAL A 307 -26.75 -26.45 8.41
C VAL A 307 -25.74 -25.41 7.97
N LEU A 308 -24.77 -25.07 8.82
CA LEU A 308 -23.71 -24.14 8.43
C LEU A 308 -22.74 -24.84 7.51
N VAL A 309 -22.39 -24.21 6.38
CA VAL A 309 -21.45 -24.72 5.37
C VAL A 309 -20.18 -23.90 5.45
N VAL A 310 -19.10 -24.52 5.93
CA VAL A 310 -17.78 -23.90 6.12
C VAL A 310 -16.82 -24.50 5.10
N ALA A 311 -16.16 -23.67 4.31
CA ALA A 311 -15.07 -24.12 3.46
C ALA A 311 -13.76 -24.16 4.25
N LEU A 312 -12.96 -25.20 3.99
CA LEU A 312 -11.56 -25.25 4.37
C LEU A 312 -10.69 -25.00 3.13
N PRO A 313 -9.38 -24.70 3.29
CA PRO A 313 -8.46 -24.49 2.17
C PRO A 313 -8.54 -25.62 1.14
N ALA A 314 -8.43 -25.27 -0.15
CA ALA A 314 -8.56 -26.23 -1.24
C ALA A 314 -7.48 -27.32 -1.17
N VAL A 315 -7.80 -28.53 -1.66
CA VAL A 315 -6.85 -29.64 -1.74
C VAL A 315 -6.19 -29.62 -3.12
N GLU A 316 -5.13 -28.85 -3.27
CA GLU A 316 -4.51 -28.57 -4.57
C GLU A 316 -3.00 -28.29 -4.46
N PRO A 317 -2.24 -28.32 -5.57
CA PRO A 317 -0.85 -27.87 -5.58
C PRO A 317 -0.74 -26.42 -5.08
N MET A 318 0.35 -26.10 -4.39
CA MET A 318 0.58 -24.74 -3.89
C MET A 318 0.72 -23.76 -5.06
N GLN A 319 0.06 -22.61 -4.95
CA GLN A 319 0.33 -21.43 -5.78
C GLN A 319 0.90 -20.33 -4.89
N LEU A 320 2.01 -19.72 -5.34
CA LEU A 320 2.67 -18.62 -4.64
C LEU A 320 2.18 -17.28 -5.21
N PRO A 321 1.79 -16.29 -4.39
CA PRO A 321 1.41 -14.97 -4.90
C PRO A 321 2.58 -14.26 -5.60
N PRO A 322 2.32 -13.48 -6.68
CA PRO A 322 3.35 -12.79 -7.47
C PRO A 322 3.85 -11.49 -6.81
N LEU A 323 4.48 -11.62 -5.63
CA LEU A 323 5.09 -10.53 -4.87
C LEU A 323 6.29 -9.93 -5.62
N ARG A 324 6.22 -8.63 -5.94
CA ARG A 324 7.23 -7.90 -6.72
C ARG A 324 7.62 -6.60 -6.03
N ALA A 325 8.84 -6.11 -6.24
CA ALA A 325 9.21 -4.74 -5.86
C ALA A 325 8.46 -3.73 -6.75
N VAL A 326 8.09 -2.58 -6.20
CA VAL A 326 7.40 -1.52 -6.97
C VAL A 326 8.34 -0.86 -7.99
N ASP A 327 9.61 -0.65 -7.62
CA ASP A 327 10.68 -0.29 -8.54
C ASP A 327 11.91 -1.14 -8.20
N SER A 328 12.37 -1.94 -9.15
CA SER A 328 13.56 -2.82 -9.00
C SER A 328 14.88 -2.07 -9.10
N ASN A 329 14.88 -0.81 -9.54
CA ASN A 329 16.06 0.04 -9.70
C ASN A 329 16.22 1.04 -8.55
N GLN A 330 15.24 1.11 -7.64
CA GLN A 330 15.29 1.97 -6.46
C GLN A 330 16.28 1.40 -5.45
N ALA A 331 17.21 2.25 -5.01
CA ALA A 331 18.07 1.95 -3.86
C ALA A 331 17.44 2.44 -2.56
N PHE A 332 17.79 1.79 -1.45
CA PHE A 332 17.28 2.08 -0.12
C PHE A 332 18.41 2.22 0.91
N CYS A 333 18.34 3.23 1.78
CA CYS A 333 19.30 3.37 2.88
C CYS A 333 18.92 2.48 4.06
N LEU A 334 19.84 1.61 4.50
CA LEU A 334 19.62 0.70 5.61
C LEU A 334 19.51 1.39 6.98
N GLN A 335 20.22 2.50 7.19
CA GLN A 335 20.21 3.27 8.44
C GLN A 335 18.95 4.16 8.57
N ARG A 336 18.09 4.24 7.55
CA ARG A 336 16.86 5.02 7.60
C ARG A 336 15.90 4.42 8.64
N PRO A 337 15.46 5.18 9.66
CA PRO A 337 14.51 4.68 10.66
C PRO A 337 13.23 4.17 10.02
N ALA A 338 12.81 2.97 10.44
CA ALA A 338 11.63 2.27 9.92
C ALA A 338 11.61 2.19 8.38
N LEU A 339 12.72 1.79 7.76
CA LEU A 339 12.86 1.54 6.32
C LEU A 339 11.67 0.70 5.79
N VAL A 340 11.10 1.11 4.66
CA VAL A 340 10.07 0.36 3.93
C VAL A 340 10.64 -0.11 2.61
N LEU A 341 10.48 -1.40 2.33
CA LEU A 341 10.73 -2.02 1.04
C LEU A 341 9.38 -2.14 0.29
N PRO A 342 9.10 -1.26 -0.69
CA PRO A 342 7.79 -1.20 -1.33
C PRO A 342 7.58 -2.41 -2.24
N VAL A 343 6.44 -3.09 -2.07
CA VAL A 343 6.07 -4.27 -2.85
C VAL A 343 4.61 -4.25 -3.29
N GLU A 344 4.33 -4.93 -4.39
CA GLU A 344 2.99 -5.07 -4.97
C GLU A 344 2.70 -6.49 -5.48
N GLY A 345 1.47 -6.72 -5.95
CA GLY A 345 1.04 -7.96 -6.60
C GLY A 345 0.60 -9.10 -5.67
N ALA A 346 0.58 -8.90 -4.35
CA ALA A 346 0.30 -9.96 -3.39
C ALA A 346 -0.54 -9.48 -2.19
N PRO A 347 -1.82 -9.07 -2.37
CA PRO A 347 -2.62 -8.48 -1.29
C PRO A 347 -2.88 -9.43 -0.12
N LEU A 348 -2.86 -10.75 -0.35
CA LEU A 348 -3.00 -11.75 0.71
C LEU A 348 -1.82 -11.79 1.69
N VAL A 349 -0.62 -11.33 1.28
CA VAL A 349 0.54 -11.14 2.17
C VAL A 349 0.28 -10.00 3.18
N PHE A 350 -0.58 -9.05 2.83
CA PHE A 350 -0.92 -7.89 3.66
C PHE A 350 -2.20 -8.07 4.50
N SER A 351 -3.08 -9.02 4.13
CA SER A 351 -4.40 -9.20 4.76
C SER A 351 -4.58 -10.52 5.51
N THR A 352 -3.63 -11.45 5.41
CA THR A 352 -3.71 -12.79 6.02
C THR A 352 -2.39 -13.16 6.70
N ALA A 353 -2.41 -14.20 7.53
CA ALA A 353 -1.19 -14.81 8.05
C ALA A 353 -0.66 -15.97 7.17
N LEU A 354 -1.19 -16.15 5.95
CA LEU A 354 -0.75 -17.22 5.04
C LEU A 354 0.73 -17.08 4.67
N ALA A 355 1.17 -15.83 4.55
CA ALA A 355 2.56 -15.45 4.41
C ALA A 355 3.12 -15.08 5.80
N HIS A 356 4.23 -15.68 6.22
CA HIS A 356 4.76 -15.49 7.58
C HIS A 356 6.29 -15.64 7.67
N ASP A 357 6.83 -15.23 8.82
CA ASP A 357 8.25 -15.29 9.19
C ASP A 357 9.19 -14.70 8.11
N PHE A 358 8.87 -13.50 7.63
CA PHE A 358 9.68 -12.80 6.64
C PHE A 358 10.94 -12.17 7.23
N ALA A 359 12.03 -12.29 6.48
CA ALA A 359 13.30 -11.63 6.72
C ALA A 359 13.91 -11.15 5.40
N MET A 360 14.66 -10.05 5.47
CA MET A 360 15.56 -9.63 4.41
C MET A 360 16.98 -10.13 4.72
N ARG A 361 17.47 -11.02 3.85
CA ARG A 361 18.85 -11.47 3.84
C ARG A 361 19.72 -10.43 3.14
N VAL A 362 20.60 -9.76 3.89
CA VAL A 362 21.58 -8.82 3.34
C VAL A 362 22.94 -9.50 3.24
N GLN A 363 23.54 -9.47 2.05
CA GLN A 363 24.90 -9.96 1.82
C GLN A 363 25.88 -8.79 1.76
N SER A 364 26.94 -8.85 2.56
CA SER A 364 28.03 -7.87 2.58
C SER A 364 29.20 -8.34 1.72
N GLU A 365 30.02 -7.39 1.24
CA GLU A 365 31.19 -7.67 0.37
C GLU A 365 32.25 -8.57 1.02
N ASN A 366 32.30 -8.62 2.35
CA ASN A 366 33.18 -9.53 3.11
C ASN A 366 32.64 -10.98 3.18
N GLY A 367 31.53 -11.29 2.49
CA GLY A 367 30.88 -12.60 2.49
C GLY A 367 30.01 -12.88 3.73
N SER A 368 29.95 -11.96 4.70
CA SER A 368 29.02 -12.11 5.82
C SER A 368 27.57 -11.88 5.36
N THR A 369 26.65 -12.60 5.99
CA THR A 369 25.21 -12.52 5.72
C THR A 369 24.50 -12.13 6.99
N VAL A 370 23.61 -11.15 6.89
CA VAL A 370 22.79 -10.64 7.98
C VAL A 370 21.32 -10.89 7.65
N GLU A 371 20.55 -11.36 8.63
CA GLU A 371 19.09 -11.49 8.52
C GLU A 371 18.42 -10.35 9.29
N LEU A 372 17.61 -9.56 8.59
CA LEU A 372 16.84 -8.45 9.18
C LEU A 372 15.34 -8.80 9.17
N PRO A 373 14.64 -8.84 10.32
CA PRO A 373 13.21 -9.09 10.36
C PRO A 373 12.42 -8.11 9.49
N ALA A 374 11.46 -8.64 8.73
CA ALA A 374 10.66 -7.87 7.78
C ALA A 374 9.17 -8.07 8.06
N LEU A 375 8.45 -7.00 8.42
CA LEU A 375 7.02 -7.04 8.72
C LEU A 375 6.22 -6.44 7.56
N ALA A 376 5.26 -7.19 7.01
CA ALA A 376 4.35 -6.67 5.99
C ALA A 376 3.43 -5.59 6.60
N ASP A 377 3.44 -4.39 6.02
CA ASP A 377 2.63 -3.25 6.44
C ASP A 377 1.84 -2.71 5.24
N ALA A 378 0.53 -2.98 5.25
CA ALA A 378 -0.39 -2.54 4.20
C ALA A 378 -0.51 -1.00 4.14
N ALA A 379 -0.41 -0.30 5.27
CA ALA A 379 -0.58 1.14 5.36
C ALA A 379 0.63 1.92 4.87
N ARG A 380 1.82 1.31 4.98
CA ARG A 380 3.07 1.83 4.41
C ARG A 380 3.38 1.26 3.03
N GLY A 381 2.56 0.32 2.56
CA GLY A 381 2.60 -0.24 1.21
C GLY A 381 3.83 -1.10 0.91
N GLY A 382 4.37 -1.79 1.92
CA GLY A 382 5.63 -2.52 1.79
C GLY A 382 6.00 -3.35 3.02
N PHE A 383 7.21 -3.92 3.02
CA PHE A 383 7.78 -4.56 4.20
C PHE A 383 8.58 -3.53 5.01
N VAL A 384 8.23 -3.37 6.29
CA VAL A 384 8.99 -2.58 7.25
C VAL A 384 10.15 -3.42 7.78
N ILE A 385 11.36 -2.90 7.64
CA ILE A 385 12.57 -3.46 8.24
C ILE A 385 12.85 -2.71 9.54
N ASP A 386 13.15 -3.44 10.61
CA ASP A 386 13.69 -2.85 11.84
C ASP A 386 15.24 -2.88 11.80
N PRO A 387 15.90 -1.74 11.56
CA PRO A 387 17.36 -1.71 11.46
C PRO A 387 18.06 -1.83 12.82
N HIS A 388 17.34 -1.71 13.96
CA HIS A 388 17.96 -1.76 15.28
C HIS A 388 18.34 -3.18 15.73
N VAL A 389 17.86 -4.21 15.04
CA VAL A 389 18.08 -5.62 15.39
C VAL A 389 19.54 -6.05 15.17
N VAL A 390 20.29 -5.34 14.31
CA VAL A 390 21.69 -5.65 13.98
C VAL A 390 22.52 -4.37 13.90
N GLN A 391 23.81 -4.42 14.25
CA GLN A 391 24.74 -3.32 13.98
C GLN A 391 25.05 -3.24 12.46
N VAL A 392 24.15 -2.57 11.72
CA VAL A 392 24.23 -2.28 10.28
C VAL A 392 25.55 -1.60 9.89
N SER A 393 26.24 -0.97 10.83
CA SER A 393 27.55 -0.31 10.68
C SER A 393 28.73 -1.20 10.25
N GLN A 394 28.53 -2.51 10.05
CA GLN A 394 29.53 -3.44 9.49
C GLN A 394 29.22 -3.91 8.06
N LEU A 395 28.13 -3.43 7.46
CA LEU A 395 27.78 -3.73 6.07
C LEU A 395 28.56 -2.85 5.10
N ALA A 396 28.82 -3.36 3.90
CA ALA A 396 29.49 -2.63 2.84
C ALA A 396 28.67 -1.38 2.39
N ALA A 397 29.34 -0.45 1.71
CA ALA A 397 28.75 0.77 1.16
C ALA A 397 27.51 0.49 0.30
N ARG A 398 27.57 -0.60 -0.48
CA ARG A 398 26.47 -1.13 -1.28
C ARG A 398 26.25 -2.60 -0.93
N SER A 399 25.02 -3.07 -0.97
CA SER A 399 24.66 -4.46 -0.68
C SER A 399 23.38 -4.85 -1.43
N LYS A 400 23.13 -6.14 -1.57
CA LYS A 400 21.86 -6.67 -2.09
C LYS A 400 21.07 -7.32 -0.95
N GLY A 401 19.78 -7.04 -0.90
CA GLY A 401 18.84 -7.60 0.09
C GLY A 401 17.84 -8.54 -0.57
N LYS A 402 17.81 -9.82 -0.19
CA LYS A 402 16.80 -10.78 -0.65
C LYS A 402 15.69 -10.92 0.38
N LEU A 403 14.49 -10.47 0.06
CA LEU A 403 13.31 -10.75 0.88
C LEU A 403 12.92 -12.23 0.73
N HIS A 404 12.66 -12.92 1.83
CA HIS A 404 12.15 -14.28 1.86
C HIS A 404 11.37 -14.56 3.14
N GLY A 405 10.63 -15.65 3.18
CA GLY A 405 9.81 -16.07 4.32
C GLY A 405 9.17 -17.42 4.04
N PHE A 406 7.95 -17.62 4.51
CA PHE A 406 7.14 -18.81 4.22
C PHE A 406 5.76 -18.45 3.70
N TRP A 407 5.23 -19.31 2.82
CA TRP A 407 3.82 -19.35 2.43
C TRP A 407 3.26 -20.69 2.92
N GLY A 408 2.71 -20.65 4.13
CA GLY A 408 2.44 -21.81 4.98
C GLY A 408 3.62 -22.78 5.12
N TYR A 409 3.48 -23.96 4.53
CA TYR A 409 4.51 -25.01 4.67
C TYR A 409 5.77 -24.73 3.86
N GLN A 410 5.68 -23.98 2.75
CA GLN A 410 6.76 -23.84 1.77
C GLN A 410 7.55 -22.55 1.95
N SER A 411 8.84 -22.57 1.59
CA SER A 411 9.68 -21.37 1.51
C SER A 411 9.17 -20.42 0.43
N PHE A 412 9.02 -19.15 0.78
CA PHE A 412 8.65 -18.07 -0.13
C PHE A 412 9.88 -17.22 -0.48
N ALA A 413 10.18 -17.06 -1.76
CA ALA A 413 11.23 -16.16 -2.24
C ALA A 413 10.59 -14.88 -2.79
N GLY A 414 10.86 -13.74 -2.14
CA GLY A 414 10.40 -12.42 -2.55
C GLY A 414 11.36 -11.72 -3.51
N PRO A 415 11.12 -10.43 -3.79
CA PRO A 415 12.02 -9.61 -4.61
C PRO A 415 13.40 -9.38 -3.98
N ASP A 416 14.31 -8.93 -4.82
CA ASP A 416 15.63 -8.39 -4.46
C ASP A 416 15.54 -6.86 -4.36
N PHE A 417 16.33 -6.27 -3.46
CA PHE A 417 16.43 -4.83 -3.24
C PHE A 417 17.88 -4.37 -3.24
N ASP A 418 18.10 -3.15 -3.75
CA ASP A 418 19.39 -2.49 -3.76
C ASP A 418 19.53 -1.65 -2.49
N LEU A 419 20.60 -1.90 -1.74
CA LEU A 419 20.80 -1.33 -0.42
C LEU A 419 22.07 -0.48 -0.41
N GLN A 420 22.00 0.68 0.22
CA GLN A 420 23.14 1.53 0.53
C GLN A 420 23.30 1.66 2.05
N SER A 421 24.56 1.75 2.50
CA SER A 421 24.92 2.03 3.88
C SER A 421 25.43 3.46 4.02
N ALA A 422 24.99 4.13 5.08
CA ALA A 422 25.50 5.43 5.47
C ALA A 422 26.97 5.30 5.93
N HIS A 423 27.84 6.14 5.39
CA HIS A 423 29.27 6.16 5.68
C HIS A 423 29.87 7.52 5.28
N SER A 424 31.03 7.88 5.81
CA SER A 424 31.71 9.12 5.36
C SER A 424 32.17 8.95 3.92
N ALA A 425 31.51 9.68 3.02
CA ALA A 425 31.59 9.45 1.58
C ALA A 425 32.38 10.57 0.90
N LYS A 426 32.84 10.29 -0.33
CA LYS A 426 33.32 11.35 -1.22
C LYS A 426 32.14 11.93 -1.98
N TRP A 427 32.10 13.26 -2.06
CA TRP A 427 31.06 14.01 -2.75
C TRP A 427 31.72 14.83 -3.85
N SER A 428 31.26 14.66 -5.09
CA SER A 428 31.75 15.42 -6.25
C SER A 428 30.67 16.34 -6.79
N VAL A 429 31.01 17.63 -6.94
CA VAL A 429 30.15 18.64 -7.57
C VAL A 429 30.39 18.65 -9.07
N ALA A 430 29.32 18.66 -9.88
CA ALA A 430 29.43 18.74 -11.32
C ALA A 430 30.20 20.00 -11.77
N ALA A 431 31.12 19.86 -12.73
CA ALA A 431 32.05 20.94 -13.11
C ALA A 431 31.36 22.22 -13.61
N ALA A 432 30.15 22.11 -14.17
CA ALA A 432 29.35 23.26 -14.57
C ALA A 432 28.86 24.11 -13.38
N ASP A 433 28.64 23.48 -12.22
CA ASP A 433 28.02 24.12 -11.06
C ASP A 433 29.06 24.70 -10.09
N GLN A 434 30.33 24.28 -10.19
CA GLN A 434 31.43 24.70 -9.29
C GLN A 434 31.69 26.21 -9.28
N SER A 435 31.31 26.91 -10.35
CA SER A 435 31.50 28.36 -10.52
C SER A 435 30.18 29.13 -10.64
N ALA A 436 29.04 28.48 -10.42
CA ALA A 436 27.72 29.01 -10.78
C ALA A 436 26.95 29.66 -9.63
N LEU A 437 27.43 29.53 -8.39
CA LEU A 437 26.71 29.94 -7.17
C LEU A 437 26.81 31.45 -6.92
N ILE A 438 25.70 32.17 -7.14
CA ILE A 438 25.61 33.62 -7.05
C ILE A 438 24.54 34.04 -6.03
N ILE A 439 24.83 35.06 -5.23
CA ILE A 439 23.90 35.63 -4.23
C ILE A 439 22.67 36.25 -4.91
N GLY A 440 21.53 36.22 -4.23
CA GLY A 440 20.30 36.88 -4.67
C GLY A 440 19.39 36.01 -5.54
N ARG A 441 19.83 34.80 -5.91
CA ARG A 441 19.02 33.81 -6.62
C ARG A 441 19.07 32.44 -5.96
N GLU A 442 18.13 31.56 -6.33
CA GLU A 442 18.18 30.14 -5.94
C GLU A 442 18.92 29.36 -7.01
N ASP A 443 20.18 29.00 -6.75
CA ASP A 443 20.96 28.15 -7.65
C ASP A 443 20.76 26.66 -7.31
N THR A 444 20.83 25.80 -8.32
CA THR A 444 20.70 24.35 -8.17
C THR A 444 22.05 23.67 -8.40
N LEU A 445 22.47 22.85 -7.43
CA LEU A 445 23.75 22.17 -7.39
C LEU A 445 23.54 20.66 -7.55
N GLN A 446 24.18 20.05 -8.55
CA GLN A 446 24.20 18.60 -8.75
C GLN A 446 25.44 18.01 -8.08
N VAL A 447 25.21 17.15 -7.08
CA VAL A 447 26.26 16.47 -6.32
C VAL A 447 26.12 14.95 -6.50
N GLN A 448 27.23 14.27 -6.73
CA GLN A 448 27.29 12.82 -6.87
C GLN A 448 28.01 12.18 -5.68
N SER A 449 27.47 11.07 -5.19
CA SER A 449 28.08 10.22 -4.16
C SER A 449 27.40 8.85 -4.11
N ASP A 450 28.15 7.82 -3.75
CA ASP A 450 27.64 6.46 -3.55
C ASP A 450 26.81 6.28 -2.27
N SER A 451 26.73 7.31 -1.42
CA SER A 451 25.87 7.36 -0.23
C SER A 451 24.69 8.33 -0.36
N ALA A 452 24.39 8.82 -1.58
CA ALA A 452 23.32 9.81 -1.81
C ALA A 452 21.93 9.34 -1.31
N THR A 453 21.63 8.04 -1.37
CA THR A 453 20.36 7.49 -0.85
C THR A 453 20.24 7.59 0.68
N CYS A 454 21.35 7.72 1.40
CA CYS A 454 21.40 7.80 2.86
C CYS A 454 21.34 9.22 3.43
N VAL A 455 21.16 10.25 2.61
CA VAL A 455 21.01 11.63 3.07
C VAL A 455 19.72 11.79 3.88
N GLU A 456 19.88 12.28 5.10
CA GLU A 456 18.80 12.70 6.00
C GLU A 456 18.50 14.19 5.83
N ASP A 457 19.55 15.01 5.77
CA ASP A 457 19.41 16.46 5.65
C ASP A 457 20.60 17.14 4.99
N VAL A 458 20.37 18.32 4.41
CA VAL A 458 21.39 19.15 3.77
C VAL A 458 21.34 20.55 4.35
N ILE A 459 22.46 21.03 4.89
CA ILE A 459 22.55 22.32 5.57
C ILE A 459 23.69 23.13 4.95
N LEU A 460 23.38 24.34 4.47
CA LEU A 460 24.38 25.33 4.08
C LEU A 460 24.88 26.05 5.33
N ARG A 461 26.20 26.05 5.56
CA ARG A 461 26.89 26.90 6.53
C ARG A 461 27.61 28.01 5.76
N ASP A 462 27.23 29.26 5.98
CA ASP A 462 27.88 30.41 5.34
C ASP A 462 29.19 30.84 6.05
N GLN A 463 29.90 31.83 5.51
CA GLN A 463 31.15 32.35 6.08
C GLN A 463 31.00 32.87 7.52
N GLN A 464 29.80 33.30 7.91
CA GLN A 464 29.50 33.78 9.27
C GLN A 464 29.17 32.63 10.24
N GLY A 465 29.12 31.38 9.73
CA GLY A 465 28.76 30.19 10.49
C GLY A 465 27.25 29.99 10.64
N ARG A 466 26.41 30.85 10.03
CA ARG A 466 24.96 30.71 10.04
C ARG A 466 24.59 29.47 9.23
N GLN A 467 23.70 28.64 9.79
CA GLN A 467 23.24 27.40 9.19
C GLN A 467 21.83 27.55 8.64
N ILE A 468 21.66 27.23 7.36
CA ILE A 468 20.41 27.35 6.62
C ILE A 468 20.11 25.99 5.99
N ARG A 469 18.91 25.45 6.26
CA ARG A 469 18.48 24.18 5.66
C ARG A 469 18.26 24.36 4.15
N ALA A 470 18.87 23.51 3.34
CA ALA A 470 18.69 23.52 1.89
C ALA A 470 17.55 22.57 1.49
N ASN A 471 16.79 22.95 0.46
CA ASN A 471 15.82 22.04 -0.16
C ASN A 471 16.56 21.10 -1.12
N TRP A 472 16.25 19.82 -1.11
CA TRP A 472 16.93 18.83 -1.96
C TRP A 472 15.99 17.72 -2.41
N LYS A 473 16.38 17.00 -3.47
CA LYS A 473 15.74 15.78 -3.95
C LYS A 473 16.79 14.80 -4.48
N LEU A 474 16.42 13.53 -4.55
CA LEU A 474 17.27 12.43 -5.01
C LEU A 474 16.81 11.96 -6.41
N PRO A 475 17.26 12.58 -7.51
CA PRO A 475 16.88 12.16 -8.87
C PRO A 475 17.39 10.76 -9.26
N LYS A 476 18.47 10.26 -8.64
CA LYS A 476 19.03 8.92 -8.86
C LYS A 476 19.66 8.39 -7.57
N PRO A 477 19.86 7.07 -7.40
CA PRO A 477 20.51 6.47 -6.23
C PRO A 477 21.87 7.03 -5.82
N ASP A 478 22.59 7.68 -6.74
CA ASP A 478 23.94 8.23 -6.60
C ASP A 478 24.04 9.73 -6.87
N GLN A 479 22.91 10.41 -7.12
CA GLN A 479 22.85 11.82 -7.53
C GLN A 479 21.85 12.59 -6.66
N LEU A 480 22.34 13.65 -6.03
CA LEU A 480 21.60 14.57 -5.17
C LEU A 480 21.48 15.93 -5.88
N GLU A 481 20.26 16.46 -5.99
CA GLU A 481 20.00 17.80 -6.52
C GLU A 481 19.61 18.72 -5.36
N ILE A 482 20.43 19.75 -5.11
CA ILE A 482 20.32 20.66 -3.97
C ILE A 482 19.98 22.07 -4.47
N LYS A 483 18.89 22.66 -3.98
CA LYS A 483 18.60 24.08 -4.11
C LYS A 483 19.35 24.83 -3.01
N VAL A 484 20.37 25.59 -3.38
CA VAL A 484 21.25 26.29 -2.44
C VAL A 484 20.61 27.63 -2.05
N PRO A 485 20.28 27.88 -0.77
CA PRO A 485 19.57 29.08 -0.36
C PRO A 485 20.52 30.28 -0.25
N LEU A 486 20.70 31.00 -1.37
CA LEU A 486 21.64 32.13 -1.50
C LEU A 486 20.96 33.51 -1.59
N GLN A 487 19.64 33.59 -1.39
CA GLN A 487 18.86 34.83 -1.53
C GLN A 487 19.35 35.92 -0.55
N ASP A 488 19.48 35.57 0.73
CA ASP A 488 19.95 36.45 1.82
C ASP A 488 21.38 36.08 2.28
N GLY A 489 22.22 35.67 1.33
CA GLY A 489 23.59 35.18 1.55
C GLY A 489 24.67 36.28 1.51
N THR A 490 25.88 35.95 1.98
CA THR A 490 27.08 36.78 1.81
C THR A 490 28.11 36.08 0.92
N ALA A 491 28.84 36.85 0.11
CA ALA A 491 29.89 36.32 -0.77
C ALA A 491 31.04 35.73 0.06
N GLY A 492 31.64 34.63 -0.41
CA GLY A 492 32.76 34.01 0.29
C GLY A 492 32.77 32.48 0.24
N PRO A 493 33.61 31.85 1.08
CA PRO A 493 33.55 30.41 1.29
C PRO A 493 32.24 30.03 2.01
N ALA A 494 31.65 28.92 1.58
CA ALA A 494 30.53 28.28 2.25
C ALA A 494 30.77 26.77 2.33
N THR A 495 30.04 26.07 3.20
CA THR A 495 30.16 24.62 3.36
C THR A 495 28.77 24.00 3.34
N LEU A 496 28.53 23.02 2.47
CA LEU A 496 27.38 22.13 2.63
C LEU A 496 27.74 21.02 3.62
N LEU A 497 26.87 20.84 4.61
CA LEU A 497 26.91 19.74 5.56
C LEU A 497 25.89 18.71 5.09
N ILE A 498 26.35 17.54 4.69
CA ILE A 498 25.51 16.44 4.27
C ILE A 498 25.32 15.51 5.48
N LYS A 499 24.17 15.63 6.14
CA LYS A 499 23.79 14.75 7.25
C LYS A 499 23.21 13.46 6.67
N GLN A 500 23.75 12.31 7.09
CA GLN A 500 23.24 10.99 6.69
C GLN A 500 22.57 10.28 7.88
N TYR A 501 21.61 9.40 7.59
CA TYR A 501 20.96 8.59 8.62
C TYR A 501 21.97 7.74 9.41
N GLY A 502 21.87 7.74 10.73
CA GLY A 502 22.75 6.96 11.62
C GLY A 502 24.18 7.51 11.78
N MET A 503 24.58 8.53 11.01
CA MET A 503 25.89 9.17 11.12
C MET A 503 25.88 10.31 12.16
N THR A 504 26.88 10.34 13.04
CA THR A 504 27.01 11.38 14.09
C THR A 504 27.70 12.65 13.61
N LYS A 505 28.46 12.57 12.51
CA LYS A 505 29.10 13.70 11.84
C LYS A 505 28.59 13.79 10.41
N PRO A 506 28.21 14.98 9.91
CA PRO A 506 27.94 15.17 8.49
C PRO A 506 29.25 15.12 7.70
N ASP A 507 29.16 14.78 6.41
CA ASP A 507 30.24 15.06 5.47
C ASP A 507 30.20 16.55 5.08
N GLU A 508 31.35 17.13 4.76
CA GLU A 508 31.48 18.56 4.42
C GLU A 508 31.94 18.75 2.96
N ILE A 509 31.21 19.58 2.21
CA ILE A 509 31.55 19.99 0.83
C ILE A 509 31.84 21.49 0.84
N THR A 510 33.09 21.86 0.56
CA THR A 510 33.49 23.27 0.43
C THR A 510 33.01 23.86 -0.90
N LEU A 511 32.34 24.99 -0.83
CA LEU A 511 31.83 25.75 -1.97
C LEU A 511 32.39 27.18 -1.95
N ARG A 512 32.32 27.84 -3.11
CA ARG A 512 32.55 29.28 -3.23
C ARG A 512 31.27 29.95 -3.73
N VAL A 513 30.78 30.93 -2.97
CA VAL A 513 29.66 31.77 -3.35
C VAL A 513 30.20 33.11 -3.83
N TYR A 514 29.75 33.54 -5.00
CA TYR A 514 30.18 34.78 -5.66
C TYR A 514 29.12 35.88 -5.47
N SER A 515 29.55 37.13 -5.44
CA SER A 515 28.64 38.26 -5.63
C SER A 515 28.05 38.23 -7.05
N GLU A 516 26.83 38.73 -7.21
CA GLU A 516 26.33 39.07 -8.54
C GLU A 516 27.23 40.16 -9.14
N ALA A 517 27.72 39.94 -10.35
CA ALA A 517 28.60 40.88 -11.03
C ALA A 517 27.85 42.20 -11.30
N ALA A 518 28.48 43.33 -11.00
CA ALA A 518 27.91 44.64 -11.26
C ALA A 518 27.68 44.84 -12.76
N HIS A 519 26.43 45.08 -13.16
CA HIS A 519 26.08 45.40 -14.53
C HIS A 519 25.95 46.92 -14.67
N LEU A 520 26.89 47.53 -15.40
CA LEU A 520 26.86 48.96 -15.71
C LEU A 520 26.11 49.17 -17.03
N GLU A 521 24.96 49.86 -16.98
CA GLU A 521 24.13 50.08 -18.16
C GLU A 521 24.52 51.36 -18.90
N ARG A 522 24.68 52.47 -18.17
CA ARG A 522 24.92 53.80 -18.74
C ARG A 522 25.59 54.73 -17.75
N PHE A 523 26.56 55.50 -18.23
CA PHE A 523 27.04 56.70 -17.56
C PHE A 523 26.59 57.93 -18.34
N ALA A 524 25.99 58.90 -17.66
CA ALA A 524 25.49 60.14 -18.25
C ALA A 524 26.06 61.36 -17.51
N ILE A 525 26.71 62.25 -18.26
CA ILE A 525 27.27 63.51 -17.78
C ILE A 525 27.05 64.60 -18.84
N ASN A 526 26.63 65.80 -18.44
CA ASN A 526 26.42 66.91 -19.37
C ASN A 526 27.67 67.81 -19.43
N ALA A 527 27.74 68.63 -20.48
CA ALA A 527 28.87 69.51 -20.70
C ALA A 527 28.91 70.64 -19.65
N GLY A 528 29.88 70.57 -18.74
CA GLY A 528 30.06 71.52 -17.64
C GLY A 528 29.75 70.95 -16.25
N ASP A 529 29.16 69.76 -16.17
CA ASP A 529 28.90 69.10 -14.89
C ASP A 529 30.19 68.57 -14.26
N GLN A 530 30.29 68.63 -12.93
CA GLN A 530 31.37 68.02 -12.12
C GLN A 530 30.99 66.61 -11.63
N GLU A 531 29.73 66.21 -11.84
CA GLU A 531 29.14 64.95 -11.40
C GLU A 531 28.43 64.27 -12.58
N GLY A 532 28.47 62.95 -12.64
CA GLY A 532 27.71 62.14 -13.59
C GLY A 532 26.84 61.11 -12.88
N VAL A 533 25.81 60.63 -13.58
CA VAL A 533 24.92 59.58 -13.10
C VAL A 533 25.32 58.26 -13.77
N LEU A 534 25.72 57.27 -12.97
CA LEU A 534 25.88 55.88 -13.39
C LEU A 534 24.59 55.12 -13.07
N THR A 535 24.09 54.35 -14.03
CA THR A 535 22.91 53.47 -13.86
C THR A 535 23.31 52.01 -14.03
N GLY A 536 22.73 51.12 -13.24
CA GLY A 536 23.05 49.70 -13.26
C GLY A 536 22.84 48.98 -11.93
N THR A 537 23.23 47.69 -11.89
CA THR A 537 23.14 46.85 -10.70
C THR A 537 24.46 46.82 -9.93
N ARG A 538 24.37 46.57 -8.61
CA ARG A 538 25.52 46.48 -7.67
C ARG A 538 26.50 47.66 -7.75
N LEU A 539 25.98 48.88 -7.96
CA LEU A 539 26.78 50.11 -7.99
C LEU A 539 27.52 50.40 -6.66
N ASP A 540 27.19 49.67 -5.58
CA ASP A 540 27.92 49.63 -4.32
C ASP A 540 29.33 49.00 -4.41
N GLU A 541 29.63 48.20 -5.44
CA GLU A 541 30.96 47.63 -5.69
C GLU A 541 31.85 48.49 -6.63
N VAL A 542 31.33 49.59 -7.19
CA VAL A 542 32.08 50.45 -8.11
C VAL A 542 33.05 51.34 -7.33
N ALA A 543 34.35 51.04 -7.39
CA ALA A 543 35.38 51.83 -6.70
C ALA A 543 35.66 53.19 -7.37
N SER A 544 35.69 53.23 -8.71
CA SER A 544 35.92 54.44 -9.51
C SER A 544 35.47 54.22 -10.96
N LEU A 545 35.32 55.30 -11.71
CA LEU A 545 35.07 55.29 -13.16
C LEU A 545 36.03 56.25 -13.85
N ASP A 546 36.76 55.78 -14.85
CA ASP A 546 37.63 56.62 -15.69
C ASP A 546 37.02 56.87 -17.06
N LEU A 547 36.78 58.15 -17.39
CA LEU A 547 36.29 58.56 -18.72
C LEU A 547 37.23 59.60 -19.33
N LYS A 548 37.92 59.21 -20.41
CA LYS A 548 38.85 60.09 -21.17
C LYS A 548 39.92 60.77 -20.31
N GLY A 549 40.37 60.13 -19.23
CA GLY A 549 41.37 60.65 -18.29
C GLY A 549 40.82 61.55 -17.18
N ILE A 550 39.49 61.61 -17.01
CA ILE A 550 38.84 62.17 -15.82
C ILE A 550 38.45 61.00 -14.91
N HIS A 551 38.95 61.02 -13.68
CA HIS A 551 38.65 60.04 -12.64
C HIS A 551 37.43 60.48 -11.83
N PHE A 552 36.45 59.60 -11.71
CA PHE A 552 35.21 59.82 -10.98
C PHE A 552 35.09 58.84 -9.80
N LEU A 553 34.77 59.36 -8.61
CA LEU A 553 34.58 58.60 -7.37
C LEU A 553 33.10 58.64 -6.91
N PRO A 554 32.54 57.54 -6.35
CA PRO A 554 31.16 57.52 -5.89
C PRO A 554 30.88 58.56 -4.81
N VAL A 555 29.82 59.36 -4.99
CA VAL A 555 29.40 60.42 -4.05
C VAL A 555 28.12 60.03 -3.31
N ALA A 556 27.12 59.50 -4.03
CA ALA A 556 25.85 59.08 -3.41
C ALA A 556 25.18 57.93 -4.18
N LEU A 557 24.62 56.96 -3.44
CA LEU A 557 23.94 55.78 -3.98
C LEU A 557 22.42 55.86 -3.75
N SER A 558 21.64 55.82 -4.83
CA SER A 558 20.17 55.82 -4.80
C SER A 558 19.60 54.46 -5.19
N ARG A 559 19.29 53.65 -4.17
CA ARG A 559 18.75 52.28 -4.35
C ARG A 559 17.37 52.25 -5.01
N ALA A 560 16.59 53.33 -4.95
CA ALA A 560 15.23 53.38 -5.47
C ALA A 560 15.15 53.33 -7.01
N ASN A 561 16.17 53.88 -7.70
CA ASN A 561 16.19 53.99 -9.16
C ASN A 561 17.37 53.25 -9.80
N GLN A 562 18.11 52.43 -9.05
CA GLN A 562 19.35 51.76 -9.51
C GLN A 562 20.39 52.75 -10.10
N THR A 563 20.57 53.88 -9.43
CA THR A 563 21.50 54.93 -9.86
C THR A 563 22.50 55.35 -8.77
N ALA A 564 23.69 55.72 -9.18
CA ALA A 564 24.72 56.33 -8.34
C ALA A 564 25.16 57.67 -8.96
N LEU A 565 25.28 58.69 -8.11
CA LEU A 565 25.97 59.94 -8.43
C LEU A 565 27.46 59.74 -8.16
N ILE A 566 28.28 60.04 -9.18
CA ILE A 566 29.73 59.87 -9.15
C ILE A 566 30.37 61.21 -9.52
N GLY A 567 31.16 61.77 -8.62
CA GLY A 567 31.78 63.09 -8.74
C GLY A 567 33.22 62.99 -9.22
N SER A 568 33.67 63.96 -10.02
CA SER A 568 35.06 63.96 -10.51
C SER A 568 36.02 64.47 -9.43
N GLU A 569 37.18 63.82 -9.29
CA GLU A 569 38.23 64.26 -8.35
C GLU A 569 39.13 65.37 -8.95
N CYS A 570 38.84 65.81 -10.18
CA CYS A 570 39.76 66.62 -10.97
C CYS A 570 39.36 68.11 -10.96
N VAL A 571 39.88 68.87 -9.99
CA VAL A 571 39.80 70.34 -9.95
C VAL A 571 40.73 70.95 -11.02
N SER A 572 40.41 70.72 -12.30
CA SER A 572 41.16 71.23 -13.46
C SER A 572 40.21 71.60 -14.59
N ASN A 573 40.11 72.90 -14.84
CA ASN A 573 39.06 73.51 -15.65
C ASN A 573 39.30 73.31 -17.16
N ARG A 574 38.89 72.15 -17.72
CA ARG A 574 38.78 71.94 -19.17
C ARG A 574 37.49 71.21 -19.56
N TYR A 575 36.70 71.87 -20.39
CA TYR A 575 35.38 71.46 -20.86
C TYR A 575 35.32 70.04 -21.44
N ALA A 576 34.48 69.19 -20.86
CA ALA A 576 34.01 67.97 -21.51
C ALA A 576 32.82 68.30 -22.43
N ALA A 577 32.94 67.98 -23.72
CA ALA A 577 31.78 67.96 -24.62
C ALA A 577 30.92 66.72 -24.33
N ARG A 578 29.59 66.87 -24.43
CA ARG A 578 28.60 65.80 -24.19
C ARG A 578 29.01 64.53 -24.92
N THR A 579 29.38 63.49 -24.16
CA THR A 579 29.80 62.18 -24.69
C THR A 579 28.92 61.12 -24.05
N GLU A 580 28.23 60.32 -24.85
CA GLU A 580 27.64 59.07 -24.39
C GLU A 580 28.63 57.94 -24.72
N ALA A 581 28.94 57.10 -23.74
CA ALA A 581 29.87 55.99 -23.87
C ALA A 581 29.13 54.68 -23.56
N ASN A 582 29.10 53.77 -24.54
CA ASN A 582 28.39 52.48 -24.46
C ASN A 582 29.35 51.28 -24.34
N SER A 583 30.61 51.52 -23.93
CA SER A 583 31.64 50.49 -23.77
C SER A 583 32.16 50.50 -22.35
N PHE A 584 31.68 49.55 -21.55
CA PHE A 584 32.25 49.18 -20.26
C PHE A 584 33.12 47.93 -20.46
N GLY A 585 34.23 47.83 -19.73
CA GLY A 585 35.18 46.71 -19.79
C GLY A 585 35.69 46.36 -18.41
#